data_AF-A0A2G9TLF7-F1
#
_entry.id   AF-A0A2G9TLF7-F1
#
_cell.length_a   1.000
_cell.length_b   1.000
_cell.length_c   1.000
_cell.angle_alpha   90.00
_cell.angle_beta   90.00
_cell.angle_gamma   90.00
#
_symmetry.space_group_name_H-M   'P 1'
#
loop_
_entity.id
_entity.type
_entity.pdbx_description
1 polymer ?
#
loop_
_entity_poly.entity_id
_entity_poly.type
_entity_poly.pdbx_seq_one_letter_code
_entity_poly.pdbx_strand_id
1 'polypeptide(L)'
;MVHNGIEYGDMQLIAEAYDLLLEGVGLNYDQMAEVMEEWNHGELDSFLIEITARILKFKDDKGEPILPKIRDCAGQKGTGKWTCFAAQEYGIPVTLIGEAVFARCLSALKEERVVASSRLNRAKANHDEVIPDKRDFIKHISKALYASKIVSYAQGFMLMAEASRKFDWKLNFGAIALMWRGGCIIRSSPSSVSLKSHTKYN
;
A
#
# COMPACT_ATOMS: atom_id res chain seq x y z
N MET A 1 6.50 15.59 -2.71
CA MET A 1 5.03 15.43 -2.60
C MET A 1 4.55 14.14 -3.23
N VAL A 2 4.68 13.94 -4.55
CA VAL A 2 4.21 12.72 -5.26
C VAL A 2 4.78 11.43 -4.66
N HIS A 3 6.07 11.41 -4.29
CA HIS A 3 6.68 10.31 -3.53
C HIS A 3 5.83 9.89 -2.32
N ASN A 4 5.40 10.84 -1.48
CA ASN A 4 4.59 10.56 -0.29
C ASN A 4 3.17 10.13 -0.65
N GLY A 5 2.63 10.59 -1.78
CA GLY A 5 1.38 10.06 -2.31
C GLY A 5 1.49 8.58 -2.65
N ILE A 6 2.54 8.21 -3.38
CA ILE A 6 2.84 6.80 -3.72
C ILE A 6 3.09 5.98 -2.45
N GLU A 7 3.81 6.52 -1.47
CA GLU A 7 4.02 5.91 -0.14
C GLU A 7 2.69 5.60 0.56
N TYR A 8 1.71 6.51 0.50
CA TYR A 8 0.39 6.28 1.08
C TYR A 8 -0.33 5.14 0.36
N GLY A 9 -0.26 5.11 -0.98
CA GLY A 9 -0.80 4.02 -1.79
C GLY A 9 -0.17 2.67 -1.44
N ASP A 10 1.15 2.59 -1.38
CA ASP A 10 1.88 1.36 -1.04
C ASP A 10 1.50 0.84 0.35
N MET A 11 1.45 1.72 1.37
CA MET A 11 1.04 1.34 2.72
C MET A 11 -0.41 0.86 2.77
N GLN A 12 -1.32 1.51 2.02
CA GLN A 12 -2.73 1.12 1.98
C GLN A 12 -2.92 -0.25 1.32
N LEU A 13 -2.24 -0.49 0.19
CA LEU A 13 -2.30 -1.79 -0.49
C LEU A 13 -1.76 -2.93 0.39
N ILE A 14 -0.68 -2.66 1.14
CA ILE A 14 -0.13 -3.64 2.09
C ILE A 14 -1.11 -3.89 3.25
N ALA A 15 -1.80 -2.85 3.73
CA ALA A 15 -2.82 -2.99 4.77
C ALA A 15 -4.03 -3.82 4.29
N GLU A 16 -4.44 -3.68 3.04
CA GLU A 16 -5.50 -4.50 2.43
C GLU A 16 -5.06 -5.96 2.23
N ALA A 17 -3.83 -6.19 1.77
CA ALA A 17 -3.26 -7.53 1.70
C ALA A 17 -3.18 -8.18 3.10
N TYR A 18 -2.81 -7.41 4.12
CA TYR A 18 -2.83 -7.83 5.52
C TYR A 18 -4.25 -8.25 5.95
N ASP A 19 -5.27 -7.45 5.68
CA ASP A 19 -6.66 -7.75 6.05
C ASP A 19 -7.17 -9.01 5.37
N LEU A 20 -6.87 -9.20 4.07
CA LEU A 20 -7.21 -10.42 3.33
C LEU A 20 -6.51 -11.67 3.86
N LEU A 21 -5.26 -11.56 4.31
CA LEU A 21 -4.53 -12.68 4.91
C LEU A 21 -5.06 -13.03 6.31
N LEU A 22 -5.40 -12.02 7.11
CA LEU A 22 -5.91 -12.19 8.46
C LEU A 22 -7.36 -12.67 8.47
N GLU A 23 -8.28 -11.88 7.93
CA GLU A 23 -9.72 -12.12 7.98
C GLU A 23 -10.18 -13.05 6.85
N GLY A 24 -9.57 -12.93 5.66
CA GLY A 24 -9.93 -13.76 4.51
C GLY A 24 -9.40 -15.19 4.65
N VAL A 25 -8.08 -15.35 4.74
CA VAL A 25 -7.41 -16.66 4.77
C VAL A 25 -7.41 -17.28 6.18
N GLY A 26 -7.35 -16.45 7.23
CA GLY A 26 -7.28 -16.90 8.62
C GLY A 26 -5.86 -17.17 9.12
N LEU A 27 -4.85 -16.49 8.57
CA LEU A 27 -3.47 -16.64 9.04
C LEU A 27 -3.25 -15.92 10.37
N ASN A 28 -2.41 -16.48 11.23
CA ASN A 28 -1.91 -15.76 12.40
C ASN A 28 -0.73 -14.85 12.05
N TYR A 29 -0.32 -13.96 12.96
CA TYR A 29 0.72 -12.97 12.70
C TYR A 29 2.10 -13.56 12.35
N ASP A 30 2.47 -14.68 12.96
CA ASP A 30 3.75 -15.33 12.67
C ASP A 30 3.73 -15.91 11.24
N GLN A 31 2.63 -16.55 10.83
CA GLN A 31 2.42 -17.03 9.45
C GLN A 31 2.38 -15.89 8.42
N MET A 32 1.71 -14.78 8.74
CA MET A 32 1.67 -13.61 7.87
C MET A 32 3.06 -12.99 7.70
N ALA A 33 3.88 -13.01 8.76
CA ALA A 33 5.25 -12.53 8.67
C ALA A 33 6.09 -13.39 7.72
N GLU A 34 5.94 -14.72 7.75
CA GLU A 34 6.58 -15.64 6.81
C GLU A 34 6.16 -15.35 5.35
N VAL A 35 4.86 -15.11 5.11
CA VAL A 35 4.35 -14.73 3.77
C VAL A 35 4.97 -13.41 3.29
N MET A 36 5.06 -12.40 4.17
CA MET A 36 5.67 -11.11 3.84
C MET A 36 7.18 -11.25 3.58
N GLU A 37 7.89 -12.11 4.31
CA GLU A 37 9.30 -12.43 4.06
C GLU A 37 9.49 -13.10 2.70
N GLU A 38 8.64 -14.09 2.35
CA GLU A 38 8.65 -14.74 1.04
C GLU A 38 8.44 -13.70 -0.08
N TRP A 39 7.43 -12.83 0.07
CA TRP A 39 7.18 -11.75 -0.90
C TRP A 39 8.36 -10.79 -1.04
N ASN A 40 9.07 -10.52 0.06
CA ASN A 40 10.24 -9.65 0.07
C ASN A 40 11.48 -10.28 -0.61
N HIS A 41 11.45 -11.58 -0.90
CA HIS A 41 12.47 -12.26 -1.71
C HIS A 41 12.08 -12.37 -3.19
N GLY A 42 10.92 -11.84 -3.57
CA GLY A 42 10.36 -11.90 -4.93
C GLY A 42 10.16 -10.53 -5.57
N GLU A 43 9.10 -10.42 -6.37
CA GLU A 43 8.77 -9.21 -7.14
C GLU A 43 8.29 -8.02 -6.28
N LEU A 44 7.94 -8.29 -5.02
CA LEU A 44 7.51 -7.30 -4.03
C LEU A 44 8.64 -6.81 -3.11
N ASP A 45 9.90 -7.23 -3.33
CA ASP A 45 11.08 -6.79 -2.58
C ASP A 45 11.13 -5.26 -2.44
N SER A 46 10.84 -4.80 -1.21
CA SER A 46 10.76 -3.39 -0.87
C SER A 46 10.85 -3.17 0.64
N PHE A 47 11.32 -1.98 1.01
CA PHE A 47 11.44 -1.61 2.42
C PHE A 47 10.13 -1.72 3.18
N LEU A 48 9.01 -1.36 2.57
CA LEU A 48 7.70 -1.42 3.22
C LEU A 48 7.24 -2.86 3.50
N ILE A 49 7.54 -3.82 2.61
CA ILE A 49 7.25 -5.24 2.86
C ILE A 49 8.19 -5.78 3.96
N GLU A 50 9.49 -5.46 3.89
CA GLU A 50 10.47 -5.82 4.91
C GLU A 50 10.03 -5.38 6.33
N ILE A 51 9.69 -4.11 6.52
CA ILE A 51 9.26 -3.63 7.84
C ILE A 51 7.91 -4.20 8.25
N THR A 52 7.02 -4.53 7.31
CA THR A 52 5.73 -5.16 7.62
C THR A 52 5.94 -6.55 8.23
N ALA A 53 6.83 -7.36 7.64
CA ALA A 53 7.22 -8.64 8.24
C ALA A 53 7.77 -8.47 9.66
N ARG A 54 8.65 -7.47 9.87
CA ARG A 54 9.24 -7.19 11.19
C ARG A 54 8.21 -6.73 12.21
N ILE A 55 7.23 -5.90 11.79
CA ILE A 55 6.14 -5.44 12.65
C ILE A 55 5.25 -6.61 13.08
N LEU A 56 4.92 -7.53 12.16
CA LEU A 56 4.10 -8.70 12.46
C LEU A 56 4.76 -9.62 13.51
N LYS A 57 6.09 -9.71 13.51
CA LYS A 57 6.86 -10.48 14.51
C LYS A 57 7.06 -9.76 15.84
N PHE A 58 6.76 -8.46 15.92
CA PHE A 58 7.05 -7.67 17.12
C PHE A 58 6.07 -8.00 18.24
N LYS A 59 6.62 -8.48 19.37
CA LYS A 59 5.90 -8.87 20.57
C LYS A 59 6.27 -7.94 21.73
N ASP A 60 5.34 -7.71 22.64
CA ASP A 60 5.59 -6.94 23.87
C ASP A 60 6.33 -7.77 24.92
N ASP A 61 6.57 -7.18 26.10
CA ASP A 61 7.29 -7.84 27.21
C ASP A 61 6.59 -9.10 27.74
N LYS A 62 5.32 -9.33 27.38
CA LYS A 62 4.55 -10.53 27.74
C LYS A 62 4.55 -11.58 26.63
N GLY A 63 5.23 -11.31 25.51
CA GLY A 63 5.25 -12.18 24.34
C GLY A 63 3.99 -12.07 23.46
N GLU A 64 3.16 -11.05 23.65
CA GLU A 64 1.93 -10.86 22.88
C GLU A 64 2.16 -9.95 21.66
N PRO A 65 1.57 -10.24 20.49
CA PRO A 65 1.67 -9.37 19.32
C PRO A 65 1.20 -7.95 19.63
N ILE A 66 2.03 -6.95 19.34
CA ILE A 66 1.70 -5.55 19.63
C ILE A 66 0.72 -4.95 18.61
N LEU A 67 0.80 -5.40 17.36
CA LEU A 67 0.03 -4.83 16.24
C LEU A 67 -1.47 -4.70 16.51
N PRO A 68 -2.20 -5.75 17.00
CA PRO A 68 -3.63 -5.63 17.30
C PRO A 68 -3.95 -4.69 18.47
N LYS A 69 -2.96 -4.28 19.27
CA LYS A 69 -3.14 -3.34 20.39
C LYS A 69 -2.96 -1.89 19.96
N ILE A 70 -2.47 -1.65 18.74
CA ILE A 70 -2.30 -0.31 18.19
C ILE A 70 -3.67 0.22 17.76
N ARG A 71 -3.99 1.45 18.17
CA ARG A 71 -5.22 2.13 17.75
C ARG A 71 -5.25 2.29 16.22
N ASP A 72 -6.30 1.77 15.60
CA ASP A 72 -6.57 1.77 14.15
C ASP A 72 -7.07 3.14 13.64
N CYS A 73 -6.32 4.20 13.97
CA CYS A 73 -6.56 5.57 13.50
C CYS A 73 -5.29 6.11 12.86
N ALA A 74 -5.21 6.04 11.54
CA ALA A 74 -4.02 6.42 10.81
C ALA A 74 -3.84 7.95 10.80
N GLY A 75 -2.75 8.42 11.40
CA GLY A 75 -2.33 9.82 11.29
C GLY A 75 -1.84 10.17 9.87
N GLN A 76 -1.84 11.47 9.57
CA GLN A 76 -1.27 12.00 8.33
C GLN A 76 -0.86 13.47 8.47
N LYS A 77 0.29 13.84 7.87
CA LYS A 77 0.88 15.21 7.94
C LYS A 77 0.50 16.10 6.75
N GLY A 78 -0.40 15.64 5.86
CA GLY A 78 -0.95 16.44 4.75
C GLY A 78 -0.30 16.25 3.38
N THR A 79 0.92 15.71 3.29
CA THR A 79 1.63 15.54 2.00
C THR A 79 0.92 14.59 1.01
N GLY A 80 0.22 13.57 1.51
CA GLY A 80 -0.67 12.73 0.70
C GLY A 80 -1.84 13.55 0.11
N LYS A 81 -2.51 14.37 0.94
CA LYS A 81 -3.60 15.25 0.51
C LYS A 81 -3.18 16.24 -0.57
N TRP A 82 -1.97 16.81 -0.47
CA TRP A 82 -1.47 17.71 -1.51
C TRP A 82 -1.30 17.02 -2.86
N THR A 83 -0.94 15.74 -2.89
CA THR A 83 -0.90 14.95 -4.13
C THR A 83 -2.29 14.85 -4.74
N CYS A 84 -3.31 14.59 -3.93
CA CYS A 84 -4.70 14.54 -4.38
C CYS A 84 -5.22 15.91 -4.86
N PHE A 85 -4.86 17.00 -4.17
CA PHE A 85 -5.24 18.35 -4.61
C PHE A 85 -4.64 18.70 -5.96
N ALA A 86 -3.34 18.45 -6.15
CA ALA A 86 -2.70 18.65 -7.45
C ALA A 86 -3.32 17.78 -8.54
N ALA A 87 -3.65 16.52 -8.23
CA ALA A 87 -4.31 15.63 -9.17
C ALA A 87 -5.67 16.17 -9.64
N GLN A 88 -6.50 16.66 -8.71
CA GLN A 88 -7.78 17.27 -9.04
C GLN A 88 -7.61 18.58 -9.83
N GLU A 89 -6.68 19.44 -9.41
CA GLU A 89 -6.41 20.71 -10.10
C GLU A 89 -5.91 20.50 -11.53
N TYR A 90 -5.12 19.46 -11.77
CA TYR A 90 -4.53 19.18 -13.08
C TYR A 90 -5.38 18.23 -13.92
N GLY A 91 -6.50 17.73 -13.40
CA GLY A 91 -7.39 16.81 -14.12
C GLY A 91 -6.78 15.43 -14.36
N ILE A 92 -5.90 14.94 -13.46
CA ILE A 92 -5.23 13.64 -13.60
C ILE A 92 -5.82 12.62 -12.64
N PRO A 93 -6.20 11.41 -13.12
CA PRO A 93 -6.86 10.40 -12.30
C PRO A 93 -5.88 9.64 -11.40
N VAL A 94 -5.53 10.24 -10.26
CA VAL A 94 -4.68 9.60 -9.23
C VAL A 94 -5.55 8.92 -8.17
N THR A 95 -6.34 7.95 -8.61
CA THR A 95 -7.43 7.34 -7.81
C THR A 95 -6.92 6.57 -6.61
N LEU A 96 -5.86 5.76 -6.76
CA LEU A 96 -5.38 4.88 -5.70
C LEU A 96 -4.79 5.68 -4.53
N ILE A 97 -4.02 6.73 -4.83
CA ILE A 97 -3.49 7.64 -3.81
C ILE A 97 -4.65 8.40 -3.14
N GLY A 98 -5.68 8.76 -3.90
CA GLY A 98 -6.93 9.33 -3.37
C GLY A 98 -7.60 8.42 -2.35
N GLU A 99 -7.83 7.16 -2.71
CA GLU A 99 -8.42 6.16 -1.81
C GLU A 99 -7.54 5.89 -0.59
N ALA A 100 -6.21 5.88 -0.74
CA ALA A 100 -5.30 5.76 0.39
C ALA A 100 -5.40 6.94 1.38
N VAL A 101 -5.69 8.14 0.90
CA VAL A 101 -5.98 9.30 1.77
C VAL A 101 -7.36 9.15 2.42
N PHE A 102 -8.39 8.74 1.68
CA PHE A 102 -9.73 8.55 2.22
C PHE A 102 -9.82 7.41 3.23
N ALA A 103 -9.10 6.30 3.03
CA ALA A 103 -9.01 5.19 3.98
C ALA A 103 -8.44 5.67 5.33
N ARG A 104 -7.44 6.56 5.32
CA ARG A 104 -6.93 7.19 6.55
C ARG A 104 -7.98 8.07 7.22
N CYS A 105 -8.68 8.89 6.43
CA CYS A 105 -9.81 9.68 6.95
C CYS A 105 -10.90 8.80 7.57
N LEU A 106 -11.27 7.70 6.91
CA LEU A 106 -12.24 6.73 7.42
C LEU A 106 -11.76 6.07 8.72
N SER A 107 -10.48 5.71 8.82
CA SER A 107 -9.89 5.14 10.04
C SER A 107 -9.97 6.11 11.23
N ALA A 108 -9.92 7.43 10.99
CA ALA A 108 -9.99 8.44 12.03
C ALA A 108 -11.41 8.57 12.62
N LEU A 109 -12.46 8.21 11.87
CA LEU A 109 -13.86 8.17 12.31
C LEU A 109 -14.13 6.93 13.20
N LYS A 110 -13.29 6.71 14.22
CA LYS A 110 -13.30 5.48 15.03
C LYS A 110 -14.60 5.33 15.81
N GLU A 111 -15.09 6.40 16.42
CA GLU A 111 -16.31 6.38 17.23
C GLU A 111 -17.50 6.05 16.33
N GLU A 112 -17.61 6.68 15.16
CA GLU A 112 -18.66 6.39 14.19
C GLU A 112 -18.57 4.95 13.67
N ARG A 113 -17.37 4.43 13.39
CA ARG A 113 -17.17 3.04 12.96
C ARG A 113 -17.60 2.03 14.01
N VAL A 114 -17.31 2.28 15.29
CA VAL A 114 -17.73 1.40 16.40
C VAL A 114 -19.25 1.43 16.56
N VAL A 115 -19.89 2.59 16.46
CA VAL A 115 -21.35 2.69 16.48
C VAL A 115 -21.94 1.96 15.26
N ALA A 116 -21.37 2.17 14.07
CA ALA A 116 -21.84 1.53 12.85
C ALA A 116 -21.72 0.00 12.91
N SER A 117 -20.63 -0.56 13.44
CA SER A 117 -20.45 -2.02 13.53
C SER A 117 -21.46 -2.71 14.45
N SER A 118 -22.03 -1.99 15.42
CA SER A 118 -23.12 -2.51 16.26
C SER A 118 -24.48 -2.57 15.55
N ARG A 119 -24.63 -1.87 14.42
CA ARG A 119 -25.90 -1.73 13.68
C ARG A 119 -25.86 -2.38 12.29
N LEU A 120 -24.69 -2.41 11.67
CA LEU A 120 -24.44 -2.98 10.35
C LEU A 120 -23.83 -4.37 10.53
N ASN A 121 -24.61 -5.40 10.23
CA ASN A 121 -24.13 -6.77 10.29
C ASN A 121 -23.08 -7.01 9.20
N ARG A 122 -21.95 -7.59 9.58
CA ARG A 122 -20.99 -8.13 8.62
C ARG A 122 -21.64 -9.34 7.93
N ALA A 123 -21.50 -9.42 6.60
CA ALA A 123 -21.91 -10.61 5.87
C ALA A 123 -21.15 -11.83 6.41
N LYS A 124 -21.89 -12.89 6.76
CA LYS A 124 -21.28 -14.16 7.17
C LYS A 124 -20.97 -14.94 5.90
N ALA A 125 -19.70 -14.98 5.51
CA ALA A 125 -19.22 -15.84 4.44
C ALA A 125 -18.60 -17.11 5.05
N ASN A 126 -18.82 -18.26 4.41
CA ASN A 126 -18.05 -19.45 4.72
C ASN A 126 -16.71 -19.35 3.98
N HIS A 127 -15.66 -18.98 4.67
CA HIS A 127 -14.35 -18.73 4.07
C HIS A 127 -13.77 -19.96 3.38
N ASP A 128 -14.01 -21.16 3.90
CA ASP A 128 -13.50 -22.40 3.30
C ASP A 128 -14.26 -22.75 2.00
N GLU A 129 -15.48 -22.24 1.81
CA GLU A 129 -16.24 -22.37 0.56
C GLU A 129 -15.78 -21.34 -0.48
N VAL A 130 -15.53 -20.09 -0.05
CA VAL A 130 -15.10 -18.99 -0.94
C VAL A 130 -13.62 -19.12 -1.31
N ILE A 131 -12.79 -19.66 -0.42
CA ILE A 131 -11.34 -19.80 -0.56
C ILE A 131 -10.95 -21.28 -0.36
N PRO A 132 -11.31 -22.15 -1.32
CA PRO A 132 -11.06 -23.59 -1.20
C PRO A 132 -9.56 -23.93 -1.21
N ASP A 133 -8.74 -23.14 -1.92
CA ASP A 133 -7.28 -23.24 -1.90
C ASP A 133 -6.66 -21.96 -1.34
N LYS A 134 -6.34 -22.00 -0.04
CA LYS A 134 -5.68 -20.89 0.67
C LYS A 134 -4.31 -20.55 0.09
N ARG A 135 -3.55 -21.53 -0.40
CA ARG A 135 -2.20 -21.30 -0.96
C ARG A 135 -2.28 -20.57 -2.29
N ASP A 136 -3.21 -20.99 -3.15
CA ASP A 136 -3.44 -20.30 -4.42
C ASP A 136 -3.99 -18.88 -4.21
N PHE A 137 -4.89 -18.72 -3.24
CA PHE A 137 -5.41 -17.39 -2.89
C PHE A 137 -4.33 -16.44 -2.36
N ILE A 138 -3.39 -16.91 -1.52
CA ILE A 138 -2.23 -16.11 -1.08
C ILE A 138 -1.39 -15.64 -2.29
N LYS A 139 -1.19 -16.49 -3.30
CA LYS A 139 -0.50 -16.10 -4.54
C LYS A 139 -1.30 -15.06 -5.33
N HIS A 140 -2.63 -15.18 -5.37
CA HIS A 140 -3.48 -14.17 -6.00
C HIS A 140 -3.41 -12.82 -5.28
N ILE A 141 -3.41 -12.80 -3.94
CA ILE A 141 -3.19 -11.56 -3.17
C ILE A 141 -1.85 -10.93 -3.54
N SER A 142 -0.76 -11.72 -3.60
CA SER A 142 0.57 -11.23 -3.98
C SER A 142 0.58 -10.56 -5.36
N LYS A 143 -0.02 -11.23 -6.36
CA LYS A 143 -0.14 -10.69 -7.73
C LYS A 143 -1.03 -9.44 -7.80
N ALA A 144 -2.13 -9.43 -7.06
CA ALA A 144 -3.04 -8.28 -6.99
C ALA A 144 -2.36 -7.07 -6.35
N LEU A 145 -1.61 -7.28 -5.27
CA LEU A 145 -0.78 -6.27 -4.62
C LEU A 145 0.26 -5.72 -5.61
N TYR A 146 1.01 -6.59 -6.29
CA TYR A 146 2.01 -6.18 -7.27
C TYR A 146 1.39 -5.37 -8.43
N ALA A 147 0.31 -5.85 -9.03
CA ALA A 147 -0.40 -5.15 -10.10
C ALA A 147 -0.94 -3.78 -9.65
N SER A 148 -1.51 -3.70 -8.46
CA SER A 148 -2.03 -2.46 -7.89
C SER A 148 -0.93 -1.44 -7.62
N LYS A 149 0.25 -1.89 -7.18
CA LYS A 149 1.44 -1.02 -7.09
C LYS A 149 1.81 -0.45 -8.46
N ILE A 150 1.78 -1.24 -9.55
CA ILE A 150 2.07 -0.72 -10.90
C ILE A 150 1.12 0.42 -11.25
N VAL A 151 -0.18 0.24 -10.98
CA VAL A 151 -1.20 1.28 -11.21
C VAL A 151 -0.91 2.53 -10.38
N SER A 152 -0.62 2.40 -9.09
CA SER A 152 -0.28 3.51 -8.19
C SER A 152 0.89 4.34 -8.73
N TYR A 153 1.99 3.68 -9.12
CA TYR A 153 3.18 4.35 -9.65
C TYR A 153 2.86 5.01 -11.00
N ALA A 154 2.16 4.32 -11.91
CA ALA A 154 1.75 4.89 -13.19
C ALA A 154 0.95 6.19 -12.99
N GLN A 155 -0.02 6.20 -12.07
CA GLN A 155 -0.79 7.40 -11.74
C GLN A 155 0.09 8.54 -11.20
N GLY A 156 1.05 8.23 -10.31
CA GLY A 156 2.00 9.22 -9.80
C GLY A 156 2.89 9.82 -10.90
N PHE A 157 3.38 9.00 -11.83
CA PHE A 157 4.17 9.47 -12.98
C PHE A 157 3.32 10.26 -13.98
N MET A 158 2.05 9.87 -14.23
CA MET A 158 1.11 10.66 -15.03
C MET A 158 0.93 12.07 -14.44
N LEU A 159 0.78 12.17 -13.11
CA LEU A 159 0.67 13.46 -12.44
C LEU A 159 1.93 14.30 -12.60
N MET A 160 3.12 13.70 -12.44
CA MET A 160 4.38 14.40 -12.66
C MET A 160 4.56 14.83 -14.11
N ALA A 161 4.11 14.03 -15.08
CA ALA A 161 4.18 14.35 -16.50
C ALA A 161 3.27 15.54 -16.88
N GLU A 162 2.05 15.60 -16.34
CA GLU A 162 1.17 16.76 -16.50
C GLU A 162 1.77 18.01 -15.85
N ALA A 163 2.27 17.90 -14.62
CA ALA A 163 2.95 19.02 -13.96
C ALA A 163 4.18 19.51 -14.76
N SER A 164 4.97 18.59 -15.31
CA SER A 164 6.12 18.92 -16.16
C SER A 164 5.72 19.77 -17.35
N ARG A 165 4.61 19.42 -18.02
CA ARG A 165 4.05 20.20 -19.15
C ARG A 165 3.49 21.55 -18.70
N LYS A 166 2.67 21.56 -17.65
CA LYS A 166 1.98 22.76 -17.15
C LYS A 166 2.94 23.84 -16.65
N PHE A 167 4.05 23.45 -16.04
CA PHE A 167 5.04 24.38 -15.47
C PHE A 167 6.32 24.51 -16.30
N ASP A 168 6.36 23.92 -17.51
CA ASP A 168 7.55 23.84 -18.37
C ASP A 168 8.81 23.32 -17.64
N TRP A 169 8.63 22.40 -16.70
CA TRP A 169 9.74 21.71 -16.07
C TRP A 169 10.29 20.65 -17.02
N LYS A 170 11.62 20.50 -17.05
CA LYS A 170 12.28 19.42 -17.79
C LYS A 170 12.57 18.25 -16.84
N LEU A 171 11.51 17.65 -16.29
CA LEU A 171 11.65 16.53 -15.36
C LEU A 171 12.27 15.33 -16.05
N ASN A 172 13.28 14.74 -15.43
CA ASN A 172 13.89 13.49 -15.89
C ASN A 172 13.29 12.32 -15.10
N PHE A 173 12.32 11.63 -15.68
CA PHE A 173 11.60 10.53 -15.01
C PHE A 173 12.51 9.34 -14.69
N GLY A 174 13.50 9.06 -15.53
CA GLY A 174 14.52 8.04 -15.27
C GLY A 174 15.37 8.37 -14.03
N ALA A 175 15.80 9.63 -13.90
CA ALA A 175 16.55 10.11 -12.74
C ALA A 175 15.68 10.13 -11.46
N ILE A 176 14.40 10.52 -11.56
CA ILE A 176 13.46 10.47 -10.44
C ILE A 176 13.28 9.03 -9.94
N ALA A 177 13.02 8.09 -10.85
CA ALA A 177 12.91 6.67 -10.51
C ALA A 177 14.21 6.14 -9.90
N LEU A 178 15.37 6.54 -10.44
CA LEU A 178 16.69 6.18 -9.91
C LEU A 178 16.88 6.67 -8.47
N MET A 179 16.51 7.92 -8.17
CA MET A 179 16.59 8.47 -6.81
C MET A 179 15.67 7.73 -5.83
N TRP A 180 14.53 7.20 -6.28
CA TRP A 180 13.62 6.42 -5.43
C TRP A 180 14.08 4.98 -5.20
N ARG A 181 15.21 4.53 -5.77
CA ARG A 181 15.75 3.17 -5.54
C ARG A 181 16.38 2.97 -4.16
N GLY A 182 16.80 4.05 -3.51
CA GLY A 182 17.57 3.96 -2.27
C GLY A 182 17.34 5.16 -1.37
N GLY A 183 17.52 4.99 -0.06
CA GLY A 183 17.43 6.06 0.93
C GLY A 183 16.01 6.60 1.21
N CYS A 184 15.02 6.31 0.36
CA CYS A 184 13.63 6.72 0.55
C CYS A 184 12.73 5.58 1.06
N ILE A 185 11.51 5.90 1.51
CA ILE A 185 10.58 4.92 2.10
C ILE A 185 10.01 3.97 1.05
N ILE A 186 9.75 4.47 -0.16
CA ILE A 186 9.21 3.65 -1.25
C ILE A 186 10.30 2.84 -1.98
N ARG A 187 11.51 2.76 -1.41
CA ARG A 187 12.63 2.05 -2.05
C ARG A 187 12.30 0.58 -2.25
N SER A 188 12.62 0.10 -3.44
CA SER A 188 12.34 -1.26 -3.87
C SER A 188 13.41 -1.75 -4.84
N SER A 189 13.54 -3.07 -4.95
CA SER A 189 14.56 -3.72 -5.77
C SER A 189 14.41 -3.38 -7.26
N PRO A 190 15.50 -3.39 -8.07
CA PRO A 190 15.43 -3.17 -9.52
C PRO A 190 14.42 -4.07 -10.26
N SER A 191 14.17 -5.27 -9.73
CA SER A 191 13.24 -6.26 -10.27
C SER A 191 11.77 -5.94 -9.98
N SER A 192 11.50 -5.06 -9.01
CA SER A 192 10.16 -4.66 -8.57
C SER A 192 9.55 -3.54 -9.43
N VAL A 193 8.23 -3.33 -9.28
CA VAL A 193 7.36 -2.41 -10.05
C VAL A 193 7.99 -1.08 -10.48
N SER A 194 8.74 -0.42 -9.59
CA SER A 194 9.15 0.98 -9.74
C SER A 194 9.94 1.25 -11.04
N LEU A 195 10.61 0.24 -11.63
CA LEU A 195 11.75 0.50 -12.53
C LEU A 195 11.74 -0.22 -13.88
N LYS A 196 10.83 -1.17 -14.15
CA LYS A 196 10.86 -1.92 -15.43
C LYS A 196 10.47 -1.10 -16.66
N SER A 197 9.71 -0.01 -16.52
CA SER A 197 9.11 0.71 -17.65
C SER A 197 9.78 2.03 -18.04
N HIS A 198 10.61 2.64 -17.19
CA HIS A 198 11.02 4.05 -17.34
C HIS A 198 12.37 4.28 -18.03
N THR A 199 13.10 3.23 -18.40
CA THR A 199 14.36 3.34 -19.18
C THR A 199 14.13 3.48 -20.70
N LYS A 200 12.89 3.38 -21.19
CA LYS A 200 12.56 3.40 -22.63
C LYS A 200 11.84 4.67 -23.12
N TYR A 201 11.58 5.64 -22.25
CA TYR A 201 10.86 6.88 -22.60
C TYR A 201 11.73 8.13 -22.41
N ASN A 202 12.91 8.12 -23.00
CA ASN A 202 13.71 9.33 -23.27
C ASN A 202 13.66 9.63 -24.77
#